data_AF-A0A9D2QNQ5-F1
#
_entry.id   AF-A0A9D2QNQ5-F1
#
_cell.length_a   1.000
_cell.length_b   1.000
_cell.length_c   1.000
_cell.angle_alpha   90.00
_cell.angle_beta   90.00
_cell.angle_gamma   90.00
#
_symmetry.space_group_name_H-M   'P 1'
#
loop_
_entity.id
_entity.type
_entity.pdbx_description
1 polymer ?
#
loop_
_entity_poly.entity_id
_entity_poly.type
_entity_poly.pdbx_seq_one_letter_code
_entity_poly.pdbx_strand_id
1 'polypeptide(L)'
;MVIKRSAFTAFLKKRENWLIPAFCCLVLFLGTGMAWDYYFDLNDDVLIRDILSGVYTGEPEALTAQLLWPLSALLAGLYRVLPGVPVFGAFLWLCQAGSIFLILKRSLDAVSGSAAPGKVRAAGTFSVSGSLKKLCLSLLETLLIAACLLYHLVFVQYTVTAGLLATAAIFTFLTVREREGERAVTFWLRCLPAALLFWLAFCLRSEMGLLLLPLAGVGGIWKWAARAMRGPVFTGRNAASFLGLFGLILAGVLACFGADRLACSDPEWQEFEALFDARTQVYDFYDASLRSFEENREFYEGLGLTEAQCELLVNYNYGADDAIDAQVMERIAAYGRETRGTFAHSLAEGIWLYVQRLKNNRSIVPDDQLPWLALEGGLAALLLAAAFVRWRAARKQKRQERDGGNGRERKERNACGILWKLLLLGAVRSGLWMYLILRERVPERISHPLYFCELVMLAWLFLDTVCGMRQISGQQSSGWQTSG
;
A
#
# COMPACT_ATOMS: atom_id res chain seq x y z
N MET A 1 12.10 -41.47 23.19
CA MET A 1 11.04 -40.78 22.42
C MET A 1 10.63 -39.41 23.01
N VAL A 2 10.70 -39.21 24.33
CA VAL A 2 10.30 -37.97 25.03
C VAL A 2 11.21 -36.76 24.70
N ILE A 3 12.52 -36.96 24.57
CA ILE A 3 13.49 -35.87 24.29
C ILE A 3 13.26 -35.25 22.89
N LYS A 4 12.89 -36.05 21.87
CA LYS A 4 12.59 -35.55 20.52
C LYS A 4 11.32 -34.68 20.47
N ARG A 5 10.30 -34.97 21.28
CA ARG A 5 9.06 -34.16 21.38
C ARG A 5 9.31 -32.78 22.02
N SER A 6 10.22 -32.70 22.98
CA SER A 6 10.62 -31.44 23.65
C SER A 6 11.38 -30.50 22.71
N ALA A 7 12.35 -31.01 21.94
CA ALA A 7 13.11 -30.22 20.98
C ALA A 7 12.21 -29.68 19.84
N PHE A 8 11.30 -30.50 19.34
CA PHE A 8 10.36 -30.11 18.28
C PHE A 8 9.40 -29.02 18.74
N THR A 9 8.82 -29.14 19.94
CA THR A 9 7.93 -28.10 20.49
C THR A 9 8.67 -26.80 20.78
N ALA A 10 9.93 -26.85 21.23
CA ALA A 10 10.77 -25.66 21.39
C ALA A 10 11.08 -24.98 20.04
N PHE A 11 11.34 -25.77 18.98
CA PHE A 11 11.54 -25.26 17.63
C PHE A 11 10.30 -24.55 17.09
N LEU A 12 9.12 -25.19 17.20
CA LEU A 12 7.84 -24.61 16.77
C LEU A 12 7.55 -23.31 17.50
N LYS A 13 7.78 -23.26 18.82
CA LYS A 13 7.57 -22.05 19.62
C LYS A 13 8.51 -20.91 19.22
N LYS A 14 9.79 -21.21 18.94
CA LYS A 14 10.75 -20.19 18.48
C LYS A 14 10.35 -19.58 17.13
N ARG A 15 9.67 -20.35 16.28
CA ARG A 15 9.24 -19.94 14.94
C ARG A 15 7.74 -19.68 14.81
N GLU A 16 6.98 -19.61 15.90
CA GLU A 16 5.52 -19.53 15.84
C GLU A 16 5.02 -18.28 15.09
N ASN A 17 5.73 -17.15 15.22
CA ASN A 17 5.42 -15.92 14.49
C ASN A 17 5.69 -16.01 12.98
N TRP A 18 6.41 -17.04 12.51
CA TRP A 18 6.58 -17.34 11.09
C TRP A 18 5.61 -18.42 10.64
N LEU A 19 5.45 -19.47 11.46
CA LEU A 19 4.65 -20.64 11.10
C LEU A 19 3.15 -20.35 11.09
N ILE A 20 2.64 -19.59 12.06
CA ILE A 20 1.20 -19.27 12.13
C ILE A 20 0.76 -18.44 10.92
N PRO A 21 1.40 -17.30 10.58
CA PRO A 21 1.05 -16.53 9.39
C PRO A 21 1.24 -17.32 8.09
N ALA A 22 2.31 -18.12 8.00
CA ALA A 22 2.56 -18.96 6.82
C ALA A 22 1.44 -20.00 6.64
N PHE A 23 0.99 -20.61 7.74
CA PHE A 23 -0.14 -21.54 7.71
C PHE A 23 -1.44 -20.85 7.29
N CYS A 24 -1.77 -19.70 7.88
CA CYS A 24 -2.97 -18.95 7.50
C CYS A 24 -2.95 -18.50 6.04
N CYS A 25 -1.81 -17.98 5.57
CA CYS A 25 -1.62 -17.60 4.17
C CYS A 25 -1.73 -18.82 3.25
N LEU A 26 -1.10 -19.93 3.59
CA LEU A 26 -1.21 -21.18 2.84
C LEU A 26 -2.67 -21.66 2.74
N VAL A 27 -3.42 -21.65 3.84
CA VAL A 27 -4.83 -22.03 3.85
C VAL A 27 -5.66 -21.09 2.98
N LEU A 28 -5.40 -19.78 3.03
CA LEU A 28 -6.10 -18.80 2.18
C LEU A 28 -5.86 -19.10 0.70
N PHE A 29 -4.60 -19.18 0.27
CA PHE A 29 -4.28 -19.33 -1.15
C PHE A 29 -4.53 -20.74 -1.71
N LEU A 30 -4.32 -21.79 -0.91
CA LEU A 30 -4.76 -23.14 -1.30
C LEU A 30 -6.28 -23.22 -1.33
N GLY A 31 -6.96 -22.61 -0.36
CA GLY A 31 -8.42 -22.55 -0.32
C GLY A 31 -8.99 -21.87 -1.56
N THR A 32 -8.44 -20.72 -1.97
CA THR A 32 -8.85 -20.06 -3.21
C THR A 32 -8.53 -20.89 -4.44
N GLY A 33 -7.33 -21.48 -4.54
CA GLY A 33 -6.95 -22.30 -5.70
C GLY A 33 -7.67 -23.66 -5.79
N MET A 34 -8.26 -24.15 -4.69
CA MET A 34 -9.13 -25.33 -4.70
C MET A 34 -10.57 -25.00 -5.04
N ALA A 35 -11.01 -23.77 -4.77
CA ALA A 35 -12.38 -23.33 -4.99
C ALA A 35 -12.57 -22.67 -6.36
N TRP A 36 -11.53 -22.03 -6.91
CA TRP A 36 -11.55 -21.30 -8.18
C TRP A 36 -10.22 -21.42 -8.92
N ASP A 37 -10.31 -21.30 -10.25
CA ASP A 37 -9.14 -21.01 -11.08
C ASP A 37 -8.75 -19.53 -10.96
N TYR A 38 -7.46 -19.24 -11.15
CA TYR A 38 -6.96 -17.87 -11.16
C TYR A 38 -7.07 -17.27 -12.55
N TYR A 39 -7.57 -16.03 -12.63
CA TYR A 39 -7.74 -15.29 -13.87
C TYR A 39 -7.01 -13.95 -13.79
N PHE A 40 -6.59 -13.44 -14.94
CA PHE A 40 -6.22 -12.03 -15.05
C PHE A 40 -7.50 -11.19 -15.13
N ASP A 41 -7.57 -10.12 -14.33
CA ASP A 41 -8.77 -9.29 -14.22
C ASP A 41 -8.99 -8.42 -15.48
N LEU A 42 -7.92 -7.91 -16.09
CA LEU A 42 -8.01 -7.04 -17.27
C LEU A 42 -7.16 -7.54 -18.45
N ASN A 43 -7.54 -7.07 -19.63
CA ASN A 43 -6.77 -7.27 -20.87
C ASN A 43 -5.34 -6.73 -20.76
N ASP A 44 -5.12 -5.65 -19.99
CA ASP A 44 -3.78 -5.11 -19.72
C ASP A 44 -2.85 -6.17 -19.12
N ASP A 45 -3.32 -6.95 -18.13
CA ASP A 45 -2.51 -7.99 -17.49
C ASP A 45 -2.15 -9.12 -18.47
N VAL A 46 -3.08 -9.46 -19.36
CA VAL A 46 -2.88 -10.44 -20.43
C VAL A 46 -1.84 -9.92 -21.43
N LEU A 47 -1.95 -8.67 -21.86
CA LEU A 47 -1.01 -8.03 -22.78
C LEU A 47 0.40 -7.93 -22.16
N ILE A 48 0.51 -7.53 -20.89
CA ILE A 48 1.80 -7.51 -20.17
C ILE A 48 2.42 -8.91 -20.19
N ARG A 49 1.65 -9.95 -19.83
CA ARG A 49 2.13 -11.34 -19.89
C ARG A 49 2.62 -11.70 -21.29
N ASP A 50 1.84 -11.40 -22.32
CA ASP A 50 2.11 -11.84 -23.69
C ASP A 50 3.31 -11.15 -24.32
N ILE A 51 3.54 -9.87 -23.99
CA ILE A 51 4.77 -9.15 -24.37
C ILE A 51 5.97 -9.75 -23.61
N LEU A 52 5.88 -9.86 -22.28
CA LEU A 52 6.98 -10.37 -21.45
C LEU A 52 7.40 -11.79 -21.82
N SER A 53 6.45 -12.64 -22.21
CA SER A 53 6.70 -14.03 -22.58
C SER A 53 7.14 -14.21 -24.04
N GLY A 54 6.97 -13.19 -24.88
CA GLY A 54 7.28 -13.27 -26.30
C GLY A 54 6.17 -13.88 -27.16
N VAL A 55 4.94 -14.00 -26.63
CA VAL A 55 3.78 -14.49 -27.42
C VAL A 55 3.49 -13.54 -28.58
N TYR A 56 3.61 -12.23 -28.39
CA TYR A 56 3.45 -11.23 -29.45
C TYR A 56 4.70 -11.03 -30.31
N THR A 57 5.87 -10.98 -29.69
CA THR A 57 7.14 -10.56 -30.32
C THR A 57 7.98 -11.73 -30.85
N GLY A 58 7.62 -12.97 -30.53
CA GLY A 58 8.38 -14.18 -30.86
C GLY A 58 9.50 -14.51 -29.86
N GLU A 59 9.95 -13.53 -29.07
CA GLU A 59 11.00 -13.66 -28.05
C GLU A 59 10.62 -12.80 -26.82
N PRO A 60 10.96 -13.20 -25.58
CA PRO A 60 10.63 -12.42 -24.38
C PRO A 60 11.10 -10.97 -24.47
N GLU A 61 10.17 -10.01 -24.35
CA GLU A 61 10.40 -8.57 -24.48
C GLU A 61 10.26 -7.85 -23.14
N ALA A 62 11.20 -6.95 -22.84
CA ALA A 62 11.23 -6.17 -21.60
C ALA A 62 10.52 -4.82 -21.74
N LEU A 63 10.43 -4.25 -22.94
CA LEU A 63 9.72 -3.01 -23.18
C LEU A 63 8.21 -3.25 -23.12
N THR A 64 7.58 -2.72 -22.07
CA THR A 64 6.13 -2.79 -21.86
C THR A 64 5.62 -1.40 -21.52
N ALA A 65 4.41 -1.05 -21.94
CA ALA A 65 3.86 0.29 -21.70
C ALA A 65 3.47 0.53 -20.23
N GLN A 66 3.23 -0.54 -19.45
CA GLN A 66 2.63 -0.46 -18.12
C GLN A 66 3.62 -0.70 -16.97
N LEU A 67 4.66 -1.52 -17.16
CA LEU A 67 5.68 -1.82 -16.14
C LEU A 67 6.95 -1.03 -16.40
N LEU A 68 7.60 -0.56 -15.34
CA LEU A 68 8.91 0.06 -15.49
C LEU A 68 9.98 -0.99 -15.83
N TRP A 69 10.88 -0.60 -16.74
CA TRP A 69 11.91 -1.45 -17.31
C TRP A 69 12.68 -2.33 -16.31
N PRO A 70 13.12 -1.86 -15.13
CA PRO A 70 13.87 -2.71 -14.20
C PRO A 70 13.12 -3.98 -13.77
N LEU A 71 11.79 -3.92 -13.66
CA LEU A 71 10.98 -5.09 -13.31
C LEU A 71 10.65 -5.92 -14.55
N SER A 72 10.23 -5.29 -15.64
CA SER A 72 9.89 -6.04 -16.86
C SER A 72 11.11 -6.77 -17.44
N ALA A 73 12.30 -6.18 -17.40
CA ALA A 73 13.55 -6.83 -17.80
C ALA A 73 13.86 -8.07 -16.96
N LEU A 74 13.61 -8.01 -15.65
CA LEU A 74 13.75 -9.16 -14.76
C LEU A 74 12.75 -10.28 -15.14
N LEU A 75 11.49 -9.93 -15.39
CA LEU A 75 10.44 -10.89 -15.73
C LEU A 75 10.64 -11.50 -17.12
N ALA A 76 10.98 -10.71 -18.13
CA ALA A 76 11.33 -11.19 -19.46
C ALA A 76 12.55 -12.11 -19.41
N GLY A 77 13.57 -11.76 -18.62
CA GLY A 77 14.72 -12.63 -18.37
C GLY A 77 14.33 -13.98 -17.74
N LEU A 78 13.38 -13.99 -16.80
CA LEU A 78 12.85 -15.23 -16.24
C LEU A 78 12.08 -16.07 -17.26
N TYR A 79 11.32 -15.43 -18.17
CA TYR A 79 10.66 -16.14 -19.27
C TYR A 79 11.66 -16.79 -20.22
N ARG A 80 12.83 -16.17 -20.48
CA ARG A 80 13.91 -16.78 -21.29
C ARG A 80 14.47 -18.06 -20.65
N VAL A 81 14.53 -18.11 -19.31
CA VAL A 81 15.06 -19.28 -18.58
C VAL A 81 13.98 -20.34 -18.33
N LEU A 82 12.70 -19.93 -18.25
CA LEU A 82 11.57 -20.78 -17.88
C LEU A 82 10.40 -20.64 -18.89
N PRO A 83 10.57 -21.02 -20.17
CA PRO A 83 9.62 -20.71 -21.26
C PRO A 83 8.25 -21.41 -21.16
N GLY A 84 8.00 -22.26 -20.17
CA GLY A 84 6.70 -22.92 -19.93
C GLY A 84 6.02 -22.54 -18.61
N VAL A 85 6.62 -21.64 -17.84
CA VAL A 85 6.09 -21.23 -16.53
C VAL A 85 5.29 -19.93 -16.72
N PRO A 86 4.11 -19.77 -16.09
CA PRO A 86 3.38 -18.51 -16.11
C PRO A 86 4.07 -17.48 -15.20
N VAL A 87 5.26 -17.01 -15.58
CA VAL A 87 6.15 -16.19 -14.74
C VAL A 87 5.44 -14.94 -14.22
N PHE A 88 4.72 -14.20 -15.07
CA PHE A 88 4.02 -12.99 -14.64
C PHE A 88 2.89 -13.28 -13.64
N GLY A 89 2.03 -14.26 -13.94
CA GLY A 89 0.95 -14.66 -13.03
C GLY A 89 1.48 -15.19 -11.70
N ALA A 90 2.53 -16.04 -11.73
CA ALA A 90 3.21 -16.54 -10.54
C ALA A 90 3.86 -15.40 -9.74
N PHE A 91 4.46 -14.42 -10.41
CA PHE A 91 5.03 -13.24 -9.78
C PHE A 91 3.97 -12.41 -9.05
N LEU A 92 2.83 -12.14 -9.69
CA LEU A 92 1.73 -11.40 -9.05
C LEU A 92 1.20 -12.18 -7.84
N TRP A 93 0.93 -13.47 -7.99
CA TRP A 93 0.48 -14.35 -6.90
C TRP A 93 1.46 -14.35 -5.72
N LEU A 94 2.77 -14.47 -5.99
CA LEU A 94 3.82 -14.43 -4.97
C LEU A 94 3.88 -13.07 -4.27
N CYS A 95 3.68 -11.97 -5.00
CA CYS A 95 3.62 -10.63 -4.43
C CYS A 95 2.41 -10.44 -3.52
N GLN A 96 1.23 -10.92 -3.93
CA GLN A 96 0.01 -10.88 -3.11
C GLN A 96 0.19 -11.72 -1.83
N ALA A 97 0.62 -12.98 -1.98
CA ALA A 97 0.85 -13.89 -0.86
C ALA A 97 1.94 -13.40 0.08
N GLY A 98 3.04 -12.89 -0.46
CA GLY A 98 4.14 -12.29 0.29
C GLY A 98 3.70 -11.06 1.08
N SER A 99 2.89 -10.17 0.47
CA SER A 99 2.37 -8.97 1.13
C SER A 99 1.46 -9.33 2.31
N ILE A 100 0.50 -10.23 2.10
CA ILE A 100 -0.40 -10.71 3.16
C ILE A 100 0.39 -11.40 4.28
N PHE A 101 1.30 -12.31 3.93
CA PHE A 101 2.15 -12.99 4.89
C PHE A 101 2.95 -12.00 5.75
N LEU A 102 3.55 -10.97 5.14
CA LEU A 102 4.31 -9.96 5.85
C LEU A 102 3.43 -9.15 6.81
N ILE A 103 2.23 -8.76 6.40
CA ILE A 103 1.26 -8.06 7.26
C ILE A 103 0.92 -8.91 8.49
N LEU A 104 0.47 -10.15 8.28
CA LEU A 104 0.13 -11.09 9.35
C LEU A 104 1.34 -11.38 10.27
N LYS A 105 2.53 -11.54 9.71
CA LYS A 105 3.75 -11.78 10.50
C LYS A 105 4.10 -10.58 11.37
N ARG A 106 3.98 -9.36 10.82
CA ARG A 106 4.31 -8.12 11.53
C ARG A 106 3.27 -7.78 12.61
N SER A 107 1.99 -8.09 12.40
CA SER A 107 0.95 -7.95 13.43
C SER A 107 1.22 -8.89 14.61
N LEU A 108 1.61 -10.16 14.35
CA LEU A 108 1.97 -11.09 15.42
C LEU A 108 3.22 -10.66 16.18
N ASP A 109 4.25 -10.16 15.51
CA ASP A 109 5.45 -9.63 16.16
C ASP A 109 5.15 -8.42 17.05
N ALA A 110 4.24 -7.54 16.60
CA ALA A 110 3.76 -6.41 17.36
C ALA A 110 3.13 -6.84 18.69
N VAL A 111 2.22 -7.82 18.66
CA VAL A 111 1.55 -8.34 19.86
C VAL A 111 2.49 -9.19 20.74
N SER A 112 3.41 -9.94 20.12
CA SER A 112 4.32 -10.85 20.83
C SER A 112 5.34 -10.14 21.70
N GLY A 113 5.84 -8.98 21.27
CA GLY A 113 6.84 -8.24 22.06
C GLY A 113 6.27 -7.31 23.12
N SER A 114 4.95 -7.31 23.33
CA SER A 114 4.29 -6.64 24.46
C SER A 114 4.25 -7.49 25.74
N ALA A 115 4.81 -8.71 25.71
CA ALA A 115 4.99 -9.52 26.91
C ALA A 115 6.16 -8.94 27.75
N ALA A 116 5.85 -8.45 28.95
CA ALA A 116 6.77 -7.77 29.85
C ALA A 116 8.13 -8.48 30.01
N PRO A 117 9.27 -7.75 29.96
CA PRO A 117 10.58 -8.30 30.28
C PRO A 117 10.67 -8.47 31.80
N GLY A 118 10.73 -9.72 32.27
CA GLY A 118 10.85 -10.01 33.70
C GLY A 118 10.37 -11.40 34.14
N LYS A 119 9.56 -12.08 33.31
CA LYS A 119 9.36 -13.53 33.47
C LYS A 119 10.20 -14.25 32.44
N VAL A 120 11.39 -14.69 32.86
CA VAL A 120 12.08 -15.80 32.21
C VAL A 120 11.09 -16.96 32.21
N ARG A 121 10.36 -17.14 31.11
CA ARG A 121 9.62 -18.38 30.89
C ARG A 121 10.69 -19.43 30.71
N ALA A 122 10.86 -20.28 31.72
CA ALA A 122 11.63 -21.50 31.62
C ALA A 122 11.31 -22.15 30.27
N ALA A 123 12.35 -22.32 29.45
CA ALA A 123 12.25 -23.01 28.18
C ALA A 123 11.80 -24.45 28.47
N GLY A 124 10.52 -24.76 28.27
CA GLY A 124 10.04 -26.12 28.51
C GLY A 124 8.53 -26.36 28.42
N THR A 125 7.67 -25.38 28.70
CA THR A 125 6.21 -25.63 28.77
C THR A 125 5.43 -24.89 27.68
N PHE A 126 4.64 -25.66 26.92
CA PHE A 126 3.68 -25.19 25.94
C PHE A 126 2.54 -24.47 26.67
N SER A 127 2.48 -23.14 26.58
CA SER A 127 1.37 -22.35 27.14
C SER A 127 0.35 -22.13 26.03
N VAL A 128 -0.59 -23.07 25.91
CA VAL A 128 -1.67 -23.11 24.90
C VAL A 128 -2.37 -21.75 24.78
N SER A 129 -2.60 -21.06 25.89
CA SER A 129 -3.30 -19.78 25.95
C SER A 129 -2.58 -18.63 25.18
N GLY A 130 -1.26 -18.69 25.03
CA GLY A 130 -0.50 -17.66 24.31
C GLY A 130 -0.50 -17.86 22.79
N SER A 131 -0.18 -19.07 22.35
CA SER A 131 -0.15 -19.41 20.92
C SER A 131 -1.56 -19.44 20.32
N LEU A 132 -2.59 -19.82 21.10
CA LEU A 132 -3.98 -19.74 20.67
C LEU A 132 -4.40 -18.29 20.37
N LYS A 133 -4.02 -17.31 21.21
CA LYS A 133 -4.31 -15.89 20.93
C LYS A 133 -3.67 -15.40 19.63
N LYS A 134 -2.43 -15.82 19.37
CA LYS A 134 -1.73 -15.51 18.11
C LYS A 134 -2.42 -16.14 16.91
N LEU A 135 -2.83 -17.40 17.04
CA LEU A 135 -3.58 -18.09 16.00
C LEU A 135 -4.93 -17.41 15.75
N CYS A 136 -5.71 -17.11 16.80
CA CYS A 136 -6.99 -16.41 16.67
C CYS A 136 -6.83 -15.03 16.02
N LEU A 137 -5.79 -14.27 16.38
CA LEU A 137 -5.51 -12.99 15.75
C LEU A 137 -5.17 -13.15 14.26
N SER A 138 -4.24 -14.06 13.93
CA SER A 138 -3.85 -14.31 12.54
C SER A 138 -5.01 -14.82 11.70
N LEU A 139 -5.86 -15.69 12.25
CA LEU A 139 -7.07 -16.18 11.59
C LEU A 139 -8.08 -15.05 11.38
N LEU A 140 -8.33 -14.21 12.38
CA LEU A 140 -9.23 -13.07 12.26
C LEU A 140 -8.76 -12.09 11.17
N GLU A 141 -7.47 -11.75 11.17
CA GLU A 141 -6.89 -10.89 10.13
C GLU A 141 -6.97 -11.54 8.74
N THR A 142 -6.72 -12.84 8.65
CA THR A 142 -6.84 -13.58 7.38
C THR A 142 -8.28 -13.60 6.87
N LEU A 143 -9.26 -13.81 7.75
CA LEU A 143 -10.68 -13.78 7.39
C LEU A 143 -11.13 -12.38 6.96
N LEU A 144 -10.64 -11.33 7.62
CA LEU A 144 -10.92 -9.95 7.22
C LEU A 144 -10.31 -9.63 5.86
N ILE A 145 -9.05 -10.03 5.63
CA ILE A 145 -8.37 -9.89 4.33
C ILE A 145 -9.16 -10.64 3.26
N ALA A 146 -9.55 -11.89 3.51
CA ALA A 146 -10.36 -12.66 2.58
C ALA A 146 -11.70 -11.95 2.29
N ALA A 147 -12.42 -11.51 3.32
CA ALA A 147 -13.70 -10.82 3.14
C ALA A 147 -13.60 -9.55 2.29
N CYS A 148 -12.48 -8.83 2.35
CA CYS A 148 -12.29 -7.58 1.59
C CYS A 148 -11.67 -7.79 0.21
N LEU A 149 -10.80 -8.81 0.05
CA LEU A 149 -9.93 -8.95 -1.12
C LEU A 149 -10.12 -10.24 -1.89
N LEU A 150 -11.07 -11.12 -1.52
CA LEU A 150 -11.24 -12.43 -2.18
C LEU A 150 -11.32 -12.32 -3.71
N TYR A 151 -12.11 -11.36 -4.22
CA TYR A 151 -12.19 -11.08 -5.66
C TYR A 151 -10.80 -10.83 -6.24
N HIS A 152 -10.05 -9.89 -5.66
CA HIS A 152 -8.71 -9.49 -6.09
C HIS A 152 -7.62 -10.54 -5.90
N LEU A 153 -7.88 -11.56 -5.06
CA LEU A 153 -7.00 -12.71 -4.89
C LEU A 153 -7.23 -13.76 -5.98
N VAL A 154 -8.43 -13.85 -6.55
CA VAL A 154 -8.78 -14.80 -7.62
C VAL A 154 -8.60 -14.17 -9.00
N PHE A 155 -9.14 -12.96 -9.19
CA PHE A 155 -8.94 -12.10 -10.35
C PHE A 155 -7.70 -11.24 -10.10
N VAL A 156 -6.55 -11.80 -10.46
CA VAL A 156 -5.25 -11.23 -10.18
C VAL A 156 -5.01 -10.07 -11.12
N GLN A 157 -4.57 -8.95 -10.53
CA GLN A 157 -4.33 -7.72 -11.25
C GLN A 157 -3.09 -6.99 -10.76
N TYR A 158 -2.28 -6.46 -11.68
CA TYR A 158 -1.02 -5.79 -11.37
C TYR A 158 -1.20 -4.51 -10.53
N THR A 159 -2.25 -3.70 -10.77
CA THR A 159 -2.52 -2.47 -9.99
C THR A 159 -2.86 -2.79 -8.53
N VAL A 160 -3.74 -3.77 -8.29
CA VAL A 160 -4.09 -4.20 -6.92
C VAL A 160 -2.88 -4.81 -6.22
N THR A 161 -2.11 -5.63 -6.93
CA THR A 161 -0.87 -6.23 -6.40
C THR A 161 0.16 -5.18 -6.00
N ALA A 162 0.33 -4.10 -6.80
CA ALA A 162 1.17 -2.97 -6.43
C ALA A 162 0.67 -2.26 -5.17
N GLY A 163 -0.64 -2.07 -5.03
CA GLY A 163 -1.26 -1.54 -3.82
C GLY A 163 -1.00 -2.39 -2.57
N LEU A 164 -1.06 -3.71 -2.69
CA LEU A 164 -0.73 -4.65 -1.62
C LEU A 164 0.75 -4.59 -1.22
N LEU A 165 1.66 -4.54 -2.20
CA LEU A 165 3.10 -4.39 -1.98
C LEU A 165 3.43 -3.08 -1.24
N ALA A 166 2.86 -1.96 -1.69
CA ALA A 166 3.03 -0.66 -1.05
C ALA A 166 2.43 -0.65 0.37
N THR A 167 1.27 -1.27 0.57
CA THR A 167 0.67 -1.42 1.91
C THR A 167 1.57 -2.24 2.84
N ALA A 168 2.10 -3.37 2.35
CA ALA A 168 3.04 -4.20 3.09
C ALA A 168 4.34 -3.46 3.40
N ALA A 169 4.83 -2.61 2.48
CA ALA A 169 5.98 -1.73 2.71
C ALA A 169 5.72 -0.74 3.87
N ILE A 170 4.59 -0.03 3.82
CA ILE A 170 4.18 0.94 4.85
C ILE A 170 4.05 0.24 6.21
N PHE A 171 3.34 -0.88 6.28
CA PHE A 171 3.16 -1.62 7.54
C PHE A 171 4.47 -2.21 8.07
N THR A 172 5.32 -2.70 7.17
CA THR A 172 6.67 -3.16 7.50
C THR A 172 7.49 -2.05 8.14
N PHE A 173 7.46 -0.84 7.58
CA PHE A 173 8.13 0.34 8.14
C PHE A 173 7.55 0.75 9.49
N LEU A 174 6.22 0.83 9.59
CA LEU A 174 5.49 1.19 10.80
C LEU A 174 5.79 0.26 11.99
N THR A 175 6.04 -1.03 11.70
CA THR A 175 6.35 -2.05 12.72
C THR A 175 7.85 -2.19 13.06
N VAL A 176 8.76 -1.48 12.36
CA VAL A 176 10.19 -1.45 12.73
C VAL A 176 10.35 -0.77 14.09
N ARG A 177 10.77 -1.52 15.11
CA ARG A 177 11.06 -0.99 16.45
C ARG A 177 12.27 -0.07 16.45
N GLU A 178 12.12 1.08 17.06
CA GLU A 178 13.20 2.03 17.25
C GLU A 178 14.18 1.52 18.32
N ARG A 179 15.47 1.78 18.11
CA ARG A 179 16.51 1.54 19.10
C ARG A 179 17.10 2.87 19.56
N GLU A 180 17.24 3.05 20.87
CA GLU A 180 17.95 4.20 21.42
C GLU A 180 19.40 4.19 20.97
N GLY A 181 19.95 5.36 20.67
CA GLY A 181 21.34 5.44 20.23
C GLY A 181 21.63 4.78 18.87
N GLU A 182 20.63 4.42 18.07
CA GLU A 182 20.82 3.82 16.74
C GLU A 182 21.26 4.85 15.68
N ARG A 183 22.31 4.54 14.91
CA ARG A 183 22.82 5.39 13.81
C ARG A 183 21.82 5.40 12.65
N ALA A 184 21.78 6.50 11.89
CA ALA A 184 20.86 6.65 10.76
C ALA A 184 21.01 5.52 9.72
N VAL A 185 22.25 5.17 9.34
CA VAL A 185 22.53 4.07 8.40
C VAL A 185 21.99 2.73 8.89
N THR A 186 22.16 2.41 10.18
CA THR A 186 21.61 1.18 10.77
C THR A 186 20.08 1.16 10.73
N PHE A 187 19.45 2.32 10.97
CA PHE A 187 18.01 2.46 10.81
C PHE A 187 17.56 2.26 9.36
N TRP A 188 18.28 2.83 8.38
CA TRP A 188 18.00 2.66 6.96
C TRP A 188 18.10 1.20 6.53
N LEU A 189 19.16 0.49 6.91
CA LEU A 189 19.35 -0.94 6.59
C LEU A 189 18.21 -1.81 7.14
N ARG A 190 17.66 -1.47 8.31
CA ARG A 190 16.51 -2.18 8.90
C ARG A 190 15.18 -1.83 8.21
N CYS A 191 15.09 -0.66 7.60
CA CYS A 191 13.96 -0.21 6.80
C CYS A 191 14.10 -0.59 5.31
N LEU A 192 15.26 -1.07 4.88
CA LEU A 192 15.53 -1.46 3.49
C LEU A 192 14.50 -2.46 2.94
N PRO A 193 14.02 -3.48 3.68
CA PRO A 193 12.96 -4.35 3.18
C PRO A 193 11.66 -3.60 2.84
N ALA A 194 11.31 -2.55 3.60
CA ALA A 194 10.15 -1.72 3.26
C ALA A 194 10.42 -0.88 2.01
N ALA A 195 11.62 -0.31 1.86
CA ALA A 195 11.99 0.44 0.67
C ALA A 195 11.98 -0.44 -0.59
N LEU A 196 12.51 -1.66 -0.52
CA LEU A 196 12.51 -2.63 -1.62
C LEU A 196 11.09 -3.01 -2.06
N LEU A 197 10.18 -3.27 -1.11
CA LEU A 197 8.77 -3.54 -1.42
C LEU A 197 8.09 -2.34 -2.07
N PHE A 198 8.41 -1.13 -1.62
CA PHE A 198 7.87 0.10 -2.20
C PHE A 198 8.39 0.33 -3.63
N TRP A 199 9.68 0.12 -3.88
CA TRP A 199 10.24 0.22 -5.23
C TRP A 199 9.68 -0.87 -6.15
N LEU A 200 9.47 -2.09 -5.65
CA LEU A 200 8.80 -3.14 -6.42
C LEU A 200 7.36 -2.75 -6.78
N ALA A 201 6.60 -2.17 -5.83
CA ALA A 201 5.28 -1.64 -6.10
C ALA A 201 5.31 -0.53 -7.16
N PHE A 202 6.30 0.37 -7.08
CA PHE A 202 6.48 1.46 -8.04
C PHE A 202 6.85 0.95 -9.44
N CYS A 203 7.73 -0.05 -9.55
CA CYS A 203 8.06 -0.66 -10.86
C CYS A 203 6.90 -1.46 -11.44
N LEU A 204 6.06 -2.06 -10.59
CA LEU A 204 4.87 -2.79 -11.03
C LEU A 204 3.77 -1.85 -11.51
N ARG A 205 3.54 -0.74 -10.79
CA ARG A 205 2.57 0.27 -11.16
C ARG A 205 2.96 1.61 -10.54
N SER A 206 3.59 2.49 -11.32
CA SER A 206 4.10 3.77 -10.85
C SER A 206 3.01 4.64 -10.22
N GLU A 207 1.85 4.73 -10.84
CA GLU A 207 0.73 5.57 -10.41
C GLU A 207 0.18 5.09 -9.07
N MET A 208 0.10 3.77 -8.85
CA MET A 208 -0.34 3.22 -7.57
C MET A 208 0.71 3.43 -6.47
N GLY A 209 2.00 3.24 -6.80
CA GLY A 209 3.10 3.53 -5.88
C GLY A 209 3.10 4.99 -5.44
N LEU A 210 2.98 5.92 -6.40
CA LEU A 210 2.93 7.36 -6.13
C LEU A 210 1.66 7.79 -5.38
N LEU A 211 0.51 7.18 -5.69
CA LEU A 211 -0.75 7.43 -4.99
C LEU A 211 -0.65 7.09 -3.49
N LEU A 212 0.08 6.03 -3.14
CA LEU A 212 0.27 5.58 -1.76
C LEU A 212 1.49 6.22 -1.05
N LEU A 213 2.37 6.92 -1.78
CA LEU A 213 3.54 7.60 -1.20
C LEU A 213 3.15 8.62 -0.11
N PRO A 214 2.09 9.45 -0.25
CA PRO A 214 1.65 10.34 0.82
C PRO A 214 1.27 9.59 2.11
N LEU A 215 0.65 8.41 2.01
CA LEU A 215 0.33 7.57 3.17
C LEU A 215 1.59 6.99 3.83
N ALA A 216 2.61 6.62 3.04
CA ALA A 216 3.93 6.29 3.56
C ALA A 216 4.55 7.49 4.32
N GLY A 217 4.38 8.70 3.78
CA GLY A 217 4.76 9.96 4.43
C GLY A 217 4.07 10.18 5.77
N VAL A 218 2.76 9.93 5.87
CA VAL A 218 2.02 9.95 7.14
C VAL A 218 2.63 8.97 8.15
N GLY A 219 2.94 7.74 7.73
CA GLY A 219 3.63 6.77 8.58
C GLY A 219 5.01 7.26 9.04
N GLY A 220 5.75 7.94 8.15
CA GLY A 220 7.02 8.60 8.46
C GLY A 220 6.89 9.66 9.55
N ILE A 221 5.90 10.56 9.40
CA ILE A 221 5.60 11.61 10.38
C ILE A 221 5.16 11.02 11.72
N TRP A 222 4.34 9.96 11.71
CA TRP A 222 3.95 9.26 12.94
C TRP A 222 5.14 8.72 13.73
N LYS A 223 6.10 8.09 13.06
CA LYS A 223 7.31 7.57 13.71
C LYS A 223 8.26 8.68 14.12
N TRP A 224 8.44 9.69 13.27
CA TRP A 224 9.23 10.88 13.62
C TRP A 224 8.69 11.50 14.91
N ALA A 225 7.39 11.79 14.97
CA ALA A 225 6.75 12.38 16.13
C ALA A 225 6.85 11.47 17.37
N ALA A 226 6.74 10.15 17.21
CA ALA A 226 6.91 9.20 18.30
C ALA A 226 8.31 9.23 18.91
N ARG A 227 9.35 9.36 18.07
CA ARG A 227 10.74 9.51 18.52
C ARG A 227 11.00 10.89 19.14
N ALA A 228 10.44 11.92 18.53
CA ALA A 228 10.47 13.31 19.01
C ALA A 228 9.82 13.48 20.39
N MET A 229 8.74 12.74 20.72
CA MET A 229 8.14 12.81 22.06
C MET A 229 9.07 12.33 23.18
N ARG A 230 10.22 11.69 22.87
CA ARG A 230 11.21 11.19 23.83
C ARG A 230 12.46 12.08 23.95
N GLY A 231 12.57 13.16 23.17
CA GLY A 231 13.70 14.08 23.16
C GLY A 231 13.37 15.39 22.45
N PRO A 232 14.35 16.15 21.92
CA PRO A 232 14.06 17.28 21.05
C PRO A 232 13.50 16.79 19.70
N VAL A 233 12.49 17.47 19.18
CA VAL A 233 11.80 17.09 17.91
C VAL A 233 12.75 17.13 16.73
N PHE A 234 13.57 18.18 16.68
CA PHE A 234 14.53 18.46 15.62
C PHE A 234 15.94 18.23 16.16
N THR A 235 16.44 17.01 15.97
CA THR A 235 17.86 16.70 16.15
C THR A 235 18.43 16.29 14.80
N GLY A 236 19.68 16.66 14.49
CA GLY A 236 20.33 16.27 13.24
C GLY A 236 20.29 14.75 13.00
N ARG A 237 20.34 13.96 14.07
CA ARG A 237 20.20 12.50 14.04
C ARG A 237 18.80 12.03 13.63
N ASN A 238 17.75 12.65 14.17
CA ASN A 238 16.37 12.29 13.86
C ASN A 238 16.04 12.68 12.42
N ALA A 239 16.45 13.89 12.01
CA ALA A 239 16.36 14.37 10.65
C ALA A 239 17.11 13.44 9.68
N ALA A 240 18.37 13.10 9.95
CA ALA A 240 19.12 12.15 9.13
C ALA A 240 18.44 10.79 9.03
N SER A 241 17.84 10.28 10.09
CA SER A 241 17.18 8.97 10.06
C SER A 241 15.94 8.97 9.16
N PHE A 242 15.03 9.94 9.32
CA PHE A 242 13.76 9.97 8.61
C PHE A 242 13.83 10.67 7.25
N LEU A 243 14.46 11.85 7.15
CA LEU A 243 14.68 12.52 5.87
C LEU A 243 15.66 11.75 4.99
N GLY A 244 16.69 11.12 5.58
CA GLY A 244 17.60 10.26 4.83
C GLY A 244 16.91 8.99 4.32
N LEU A 245 15.98 8.41 5.07
CA LEU A 245 15.17 7.29 4.58
C LEU A 245 14.21 7.72 3.47
N PHE A 246 13.57 8.88 3.62
CA PHE A 246 12.74 9.46 2.56
C PHE A 246 13.56 9.72 1.30
N GLY A 247 14.75 10.31 1.45
CA GLY A 247 15.70 10.52 0.37
C GLY A 247 16.15 9.21 -0.29
N LEU A 248 16.38 8.14 0.49
CA LEU A 248 16.68 6.81 -0.04
C LEU A 248 15.52 6.27 -0.90
N ILE A 249 14.28 6.34 -0.38
CA ILE A 249 13.09 5.89 -1.12
C ILE A 249 12.96 6.68 -2.43
N LEU A 250 13.08 8.01 -2.36
CA LEU A 250 12.99 8.89 -3.53
C LEU A 250 14.12 8.62 -4.54
N ALA A 251 15.35 8.40 -4.07
CA ALA A 251 16.47 8.04 -4.93
C ALA A 251 16.23 6.72 -5.68
N GLY A 252 15.65 5.71 -5.02
CA GLY A 252 15.27 4.47 -5.70
C GLY A 252 14.13 4.64 -6.70
N VAL A 253 13.13 5.46 -6.40
CA VAL A 253 12.06 5.83 -7.35
C VAL A 253 12.66 6.49 -8.60
N LEU A 254 13.51 7.50 -8.40
CA LEU A 254 14.19 8.20 -9.49
C LEU A 254 15.14 7.29 -10.27
N ALA A 255 15.81 6.35 -9.61
CA ALA A 255 16.67 5.38 -10.29
C ALA A 255 15.86 4.40 -11.15
N CYS A 256 14.72 3.90 -10.64
CA CYS A 256 13.84 3.00 -11.40
C CYS A 256 13.25 3.71 -12.62
N PHE A 257 12.76 4.93 -12.42
CA PHE A 257 12.24 5.77 -13.50
C PHE A 257 13.32 6.20 -14.49
N GLY A 258 14.52 6.56 -14.01
CA GLY A 258 15.64 6.91 -14.89
C GLY A 258 16.11 5.73 -15.74
N ALA A 259 16.16 4.53 -15.16
CA ALA A 259 16.48 3.31 -15.91
C ALA A 259 15.43 3.01 -16.98
N ASP A 260 14.16 3.20 -16.66
CA ASP A 260 13.05 3.10 -17.61
C ASP A 260 13.19 4.09 -18.77
N ARG A 261 13.41 5.37 -18.48
CA ARG A 261 13.64 6.40 -19.52
C ARG A 261 14.87 6.17 -20.39
N LEU A 262 15.90 5.52 -19.86
CA LEU A 262 17.06 5.14 -20.64
C LEU A 262 16.78 3.93 -21.55
N ALA A 263 15.93 3.00 -21.13
CA ALA A 263 15.53 1.88 -21.97
C ALA A 263 14.55 2.31 -23.07
N CYS A 264 13.65 3.22 -22.74
CA CYS A 264 12.63 3.80 -23.62
C CYS A 264 13.15 5.01 -24.43
N SER A 265 14.46 5.09 -24.68
CA SER A 265 15.07 6.27 -25.33
C SER A 265 14.91 6.30 -26.85
N ASP A 266 14.46 5.20 -27.45
CA ASP A 266 14.29 5.09 -28.90
C ASP A 266 13.19 6.03 -29.42
N PRO A 267 13.38 6.74 -30.54
CA PRO A 267 12.39 7.68 -31.06
C PRO A 267 11.03 7.06 -31.37
N GLU A 268 10.98 5.82 -31.89
CA GLU A 268 9.72 5.15 -32.21
C GLU A 268 8.95 4.81 -30.92
N TRP A 269 9.67 4.42 -29.87
CA TRP A 269 9.07 4.18 -28.56
C TRP A 269 8.57 5.47 -27.92
N GLN A 270 9.29 6.58 -28.06
CA GLN A 270 8.84 7.89 -27.56
C GLN A 270 7.56 8.36 -28.26
N GLU A 271 7.45 8.13 -29.56
CA GLU A 271 6.22 8.41 -30.31
C GLU A 271 5.06 7.54 -29.82
N PHE A 272 5.30 6.25 -29.59
CA PHE A 272 4.31 5.35 -28.99
C PHE A 272 3.86 5.81 -27.59
N GLU A 273 4.80 6.20 -26.72
CA GLU A 273 4.48 6.72 -25.38
C GLU A 273 3.62 7.98 -25.45
N ALA A 274 3.95 8.90 -26.37
CA ALA A 274 3.17 10.11 -26.61
C ALA A 274 1.74 9.78 -27.04
N LEU A 275 1.57 8.86 -27.99
CA LEU A 275 0.27 8.35 -28.41
C LEU A 275 -0.49 7.70 -27.23
N PHE A 276 0.17 6.85 -26.46
CA PHE A 276 -0.42 6.13 -25.34
C PHE A 276 -0.90 7.07 -24.23
N ASP A 277 -0.12 8.09 -23.88
CA ASP A 277 -0.46 9.10 -22.89
C ASP A 277 -1.61 9.98 -23.36
N ALA A 278 -1.57 10.45 -24.61
CA ALA A 278 -2.63 11.24 -25.22
C ALA A 278 -3.94 10.46 -25.28
N ARG A 279 -3.90 9.21 -25.74
CA ARG A 279 -5.04 8.29 -25.73
C ARG A 279 -5.59 8.12 -24.31
N THR A 280 -4.73 7.95 -23.31
CA THR A 280 -5.20 7.85 -21.91
C THR A 280 -6.00 9.09 -21.51
N GLN A 281 -5.61 10.30 -21.92
CA GLN A 281 -6.43 11.49 -21.69
C GLN A 281 -7.78 11.39 -22.40
N VAL A 282 -7.77 11.06 -23.70
CA VAL A 282 -8.97 11.03 -24.54
C VAL A 282 -10.00 10.01 -24.06
N TYR A 283 -9.59 8.83 -23.59
CA TYR A 283 -10.51 7.74 -23.26
C TYR A 283 -10.79 7.58 -21.77
N ASP A 284 -9.82 7.86 -20.88
CA ASP A 284 -10.04 7.65 -19.43
C ASP A 284 -10.63 8.89 -18.74
N PHE A 285 -10.43 10.09 -19.29
CA PHE A 285 -10.74 11.34 -18.59
C PHE A 285 -11.75 12.24 -19.30
N TYR A 286 -12.06 11.96 -20.56
CA TYR A 286 -13.06 12.70 -21.30
C TYR A 286 -14.22 11.79 -21.71
N ASP A 287 -15.41 12.38 -21.70
CA ASP A 287 -16.63 11.71 -22.08
C ASP A 287 -16.67 11.43 -23.61
N ALA A 288 -17.60 10.57 -24.02
CA ALA A 288 -17.70 10.10 -25.40
C ALA A 288 -17.97 11.21 -26.42
N SER A 289 -18.59 12.33 -26.01
CA SER A 289 -18.84 13.46 -26.91
C SER A 289 -17.57 14.08 -27.46
N LEU A 290 -16.41 13.94 -26.78
CA LEU A 290 -15.14 14.45 -27.32
C LEU A 290 -14.79 13.75 -28.63
N ARG A 291 -15.12 12.47 -28.74
CA ARG A 291 -14.81 11.62 -29.90
C ARG A 291 -15.91 11.66 -30.98
N SER A 292 -17.00 12.40 -30.74
CA SER A 292 -18.09 12.55 -31.71
C SER A 292 -17.70 13.50 -32.83
N PHE A 293 -17.75 13.00 -34.07
CA PHE A 293 -17.51 13.83 -35.26
C PHE A 293 -18.59 14.89 -35.42
N GLU A 294 -19.86 14.54 -35.21
CA GLU A 294 -20.98 15.48 -35.37
C GLU A 294 -20.87 16.67 -34.41
N GLU A 295 -20.47 16.42 -33.16
CA GLU A 295 -20.39 17.45 -32.12
C GLU A 295 -19.13 18.32 -32.25
N ASN A 296 -18.05 17.82 -32.85
CA ASN A 296 -16.77 18.52 -32.96
C ASN A 296 -16.26 18.60 -34.41
N ARG A 297 -17.18 18.74 -35.36
CA ARG A 297 -16.92 18.65 -36.80
C ARG A 297 -15.80 19.56 -37.28
N GLU A 298 -15.86 20.85 -36.94
CA GLU A 298 -14.87 21.83 -37.37
C GLU A 298 -13.45 21.48 -36.89
N PHE A 299 -13.35 20.90 -35.70
CA PHE A 299 -12.08 20.46 -35.14
C PHE A 299 -11.51 19.26 -35.89
N TYR A 300 -12.32 18.22 -36.10
CA TYR A 300 -11.89 17.00 -36.79
C TYR A 300 -11.61 17.22 -38.29
N GLU A 301 -12.43 18.02 -38.98
CA GLU A 301 -12.13 18.45 -40.35
C GLU A 301 -10.84 19.28 -40.41
N GLY A 302 -10.56 20.10 -39.40
CA GLY A 302 -9.30 20.83 -39.24
C GLY A 302 -8.08 19.96 -38.92
N LEU A 303 -8.29 18.71 -38.49
CA LEU A 303 -7.26 17.67 -38.39
C LEU A 303 -7.07 16.91 -39.71
N GLY A 304 -7.94 17.13 -40.71
CA GLY A 304 -7.96 16.36 -41.95
C GLY A 304 -8.60 14.98 -41.80
N LEU A 305 -9.32 14.72 -40.70
CA LEU A 305 -9.99 13.45 -40.46
C LEU A 305 -11.40 13.44 -41.06
N THR A 306 -11.73 12.35 -41.72
CA THR A 306 -13.10 12.08 -42.19
C THR A 306 -13.98 11.55 -41.07
N GLU A 307 -15.30 11.61 -41.27
CA GLU A 307 -16.28 11.00 -40.35
C GLU A 307 -15.98 9.50 -40.11
N ALA A 308 -15.67 8.76 -41.18
CA ALA A 308 -15.34 7.34 -41.08
C ALA A 308 -14.07 7.06 -40.25
N GLN A 309 -13.08 7.95 -40.32
CA GLN A 309 -11.87 7.83 -39.49
C GLN A 309 -12.15 8.19 -38.04
N CYS A 310 -13.01 9.17 -37.79
CA CYS A 310 -13.42 9.51 -36.43
C CYS A 310 -14.23 8.38 -35.78
N GLU A 311 -14.96 7.59 -36.56
CA GLU A 311 -15.63 6.39 -36.07
C GLU A 311 -14.64 5.34 -35.51
N LEU A 312 -13.38 5.33 -35.96
CA LEU A 312 -12.33 4.51 -35.36
C LEU A 312 -11.98 4.96 -33.94
N LEU A 313 -12.06 6.27 -33.65
CA LEU A 313 -11.90 6.80 -32.29
C LEU A 313 -13.07 6.38 -31.40
N VAL A 314 -14.29 6.39 -31.92
CA VAL A 314 -15.48 5.97 -31.15
C VAL A 314 -15.38 4.50 -30.77
N ASN A 315 -14.95 3.64 -31.70
CA ASN A 315 -14.88 2.19 -31.52
C ASN A 315 -13.57 1.68 -30.91
N TYR A 316 -12.65 2.55 -30.49
CA TYR A 316 -11.33 2.17 -29.98
C TYR A 316 -10.45 1.40 -31.01
N ASN A 317 -10.68 1.60 -32.30
CA ASN A 317 -9.96 0.94 -33.40
C ASN A 317 -9.01 1.88 -34.14
N TYR A 318 -8.65 3.01 -33.53
CA TYR A 318 -7.82 4.05 -34.14
C TYR A 318 -6.43 3.56 -34.58
N GLY A 319 -5.89 2.49 -33.98
CA GLY A 319 -4.64 1.88 -34.42
C GLY A 319 -4.73 1.15 -35.78
N ALA A 320 -5.90 1.11 -36.42
CA ALA A 320 -6.08 0.54 -37.75
C ALA A 320 -5.84 1.55 -38.90
N ASP A 321 -5.65 2.83 -38.58
CA ASP A 321 -5.38 3.89 -39.56
C ASP A 321 -4.18 4.73 -39.12
N ASP A 322 -3.10 4.67 -39.92
CA ASP A 322 -1.85 5.40 -39.68
C ASP A 322 -2.03 6.92 -39.66
N ALA A 323 -3.15 7.44 -40.18
CA ALA A 323 -3.48 8.86 -40.08
C ALA A 323 -3.80 9.31 -38.65
N ILE A 324 -4.16 8.39 -37.74
CA ILE A 324 -4.42 8.70 -36.33
C ILE A 324 -3.16 8.42 -35.51
N ASP A 325 -2.13 9.21 -35.77
CA ASP A 325 -0.83 9.12 -35.11
C ASP A 325 -0.79 9.80 -33.73
N ALA A 326 0.40 9.83 -33.11
CA ALA A 326 0.63 10.49 -31.84
C ALA A 326 0.24 11.98 -31.86
N GLN A 327 0.58 12.71 -32.92
CA GLN A 327 0.33 14.15 -33.02
C GLN A 327 -1.18 14.44 -33.10
N VAL A 328 -1.91 13.64 -33.87
CA VAL A 328 -3.38 13.73 -33.96
C VAL A 328 -4.00 13.48 -32.59
N MET A 329 -3.61 12.40 -31.92
CA MET A 329 -4.15 12.07 -30.60
C MET A 329 -3.82 13.14 -29.54
N GLU A 330 -2.61 13.70 -29.56
CA GLU A 330 -2.21 14.81 -28.69
C GLU A 330 -3.05 16.06 -28.91
N ARG A 331 -3.35 16.39 -30.18
CA ARG A 331 -4.25 17.51 -30.51
C ARG A 331 -5.66 17.26 -30.01
N ILE A 332 -6.19 16.04 -30.11
CA ILE A 332 -7.50 15.68 -29.54
C ILE A 332 -7.49 15.84 -28.02
N ALA A 333 -6.44 15.37 -27.34
CA ALA A 333 -6.29 15.51 -25.90
C ALA A 333 -6.18 16.99 -25.47
N ALA A 334 -5.46 17.81 -26.22
CA ALA A 334 -5.34 19.25 -25.98
C ALA A 334 -6.70 19.95 -26.15
N TYR A 335 -7.43 19.62 -27.22
CA TYR A 335 -8.78 20.14 -27.45
C TYR A 335 -9.75 19.74 -26.33
N GLY A 336 -9.68 18.50 -25.84
CA GLY A 336 -10.43 18.06 -24.66
C GLY A 336 -10.10 18.90 -23.42
N ARG A 337 -8.83 19.22 -23.19
CA ARG A 337 -8.39 20.08 -22.07
C ARG A 337 -8.93 21.50 -22.18
N GLU A 338 -8.94 22.06 -23.38
CA GLU A 338 -9.44 23.43 -23.62
C GLU A 338 -10.96 23.52 -23.46
N THR A 339 -11.69 22.52 -23.94
CA THR A 339 -13.17 22.52 -23.97
C THR A 339 -13.80 22.02 -22.68
N ARG A 340 -13.24 20.96 -22.07
CA ARG A 340 -13.79 20.28 -20.88
C ARG A 340 -13.01 20.57 -19.60
N GLY A 341 -11.81 21.15 -19.71
CA GLY A 341 -10.93 21.37 -18.57
C GLY A 341 -10.15 20.12 -18.16
N THR A 342 -9.55 20.17 -16.97
CA THR A 342 -8.71 19.08 -16.42
C THR A 342 -9.46 18.18 -15.43
N PHE A 343 -10.52 18.72 -14.81
CA PHE A 343 -11.31 18.03 -13.79
C PHE A 343 -12.73 17.90 -14.29
N ALA A 344 -13.30 16.70 -14.13
CA ALA A 344 -14.69 16.41 -14.49
C ALA A 344 -15.67 17.18 -13.60
N HIS A 345 -15.30 17.39 -12.33
CA HIS A 345 -16.14 18.09 -11.36
C HIS A 345 -15.51 19.39 -10.89
N SER A 346 -16.38 20.36 -10.58
CA SER A 346 -15.96 21.56 -9.86
C SER A 346 -15.50 21.22 -8.44
N LEU A 347 -14.70 22.09 -7.82
CA LEU A 347 -14.26 21.87 -6.43
C LEU A 347 -15.44 21.74 -5.45
N ALA A 348 -16.47 22.55 -5.61
CA ALA A 348 -17.65 22.53 -4.75
C ALA A 348 -18.42 21.20 -4.87
N GLU A 349 -18.59 20.71 -6.10
CA GLU A 349 -19.21 19.43 -6.38
C GLU A 349 -18.36 18.26 -5.85
N GLY A 350 -17.04 18.29 -6.08
CA GLY A 350 -16.12 17.28 -5.53
C GLY A 350 -16.17 17.21 -4.01
N ILE A 351 -16.23 18.35 -3.32
CA ILE A 351 -16.39 18.40 -1.85
C ILE A 351 -17.73 17.79 -1.46
N TRP A 352 -18.81 18.12 -2.17
CA TRP A 352 -20.13 17.55 -1.90
C TRP A 352 -20.13 16.03 -2.09
N LEU A 353 -19.61 15.52 -3.20
CA LEU A 353 -19.47 14.09 -3.49
C LEU A 353 -18.64 13.37 -2.42
N TYR A 354 -17.54 13.98 -1.98
CA TYR A 354 -16.71 13.44 -0.91
C TYR A 354 -17.47 13.38 0.43
N VAL A 355 -18.25 14.42 0.76
CA VAL A 355 -19.11 14.41 1.96
C VAL A 355 -20.18 13.33 1.87
N GLN A 356 -20.81 13.14 0.70
CA GLN A 356 -21.78 12.05 0.49
C GLN A 356 -21.12 10.68 0.67
N ARG A 357 -19.89 10.55 0.19
CA ARG A 357 -19.08 9.35 0.39
C ARG A 357 -18.81 9.06 1.86
N LEU A 358 -18.41 10.05 2.64
CA LEU A 358 -18.21 9.89 4.09
C LEU A 358 -19.50 9.57 4.86
N LYS A 359 -20.67 9.97 4.33
CA LYS A 359 -21.99 9.60 4.87
C LYS A 359 -22.44 8.19 4.46
N ASN A 360 -21.63 7.46 3.70
CA ASN A 360 -21.96 6.16 3.15
C ASN A 360 -23.27 6.18 2.34
N ASN A 361 -23.48 7.25 1.56
CA ASN A 361 -24.70 7.44 0.78
C ASN A 361 -24.73 6.47 -0.40
N ARG A 362 -25.60 5.45 -0.32
CA ARG A 362 -25.74 4.37 -1.31
C ARG A 362 -26.19 4.85 -2.70
N SER A 363 -26.74 6.06 -2.83
CA SER A 363 -27.12 6.60 -4.13
C SER A 363 -25.94 7.19 -4.92
N ILE A 364 -24.81 7.40 -4.28
CA ILE A 364 -23.61 8.04 -4.86
C ILE A 364 -22.41 7.10 -4.82
N VAL A 365 -22.24 6.37 -3.71
CA VAL A 365 -21.12 5.46 -3.52
C VAL A 365 -21.48 4.08 -4.07
N PRO A 366 -20.65 3.52 -4.97
CA PRO A 366 -20.80 2.15 -5.44
C PRO A 366 -20.88 1.12 -4.30
N ASP A 367 -21.73 0.11 -4.44
CA ASP A 367 -22.02 -0.88 -3.38
C ASP A 367 -20.77 -1.66 -2.93
N ASP A 368 -19.80 -1.88 -3.81
CA ASP A 368 -18.49 -2.51 -3.53
C ASP A 368 -17.64 -1.70 -2.53
N GLN A 369 -17.86 -0.38 -2.42
CA GLN A 369 -17.07 0.52 -1.59
C GLN A 369 -17.68 0.74 -0.20
N LEU A 370 -18.97 0.46 -0.02
CA LEU A 370 -19.68 0.66 1.25
C LEU A 370 -19.09 -0.17 2.40
N PRO A 371 -18.70 -1.45 2.22
CA PRO A 371 -18.08 -2.24 3.29
C PRO A 371 -16.77 -1.64 3.80
N TRP A 372 -15.96 -1.08 2.89
CA TRP A 372 -14.69 -0.45 3.24
C TRP A 372 -14.88 0.78 4.13
N LEU A 373 -15.79 1.68 3.73
CA LEU A 373 -16.12 2.87 4.51
C LEU A 373 -16.68 2.52 5.89
N ALA A 374 -17.52 1.47 5.97
CA ALA A 374 -18.04 0.98 7.24
C ALA A 374 -16.93 0.42 8.15
N LEU A 375 -15.98 -0.35 7.60
CA LEU A 375 -14.82 -0.87 8.34
C LEU A 375 -13.92 0.25 8.85
N GLU A 376 -13.63 1.25 8.02
CA GLU A 376 -12.81 2.41 8.40
C GLU A 376 -13.48 3.22 9.50
N GLY A 377 -14.77 3.55 9.33
CA GLY A 377 -15.55 4.27 10.33
C GLY A 377 -15.63 3.51 11.65
N GLY A 378 -15.85 2.20 11.59
CA GLY A 378 -15.85 1.32 12.76
C GLY A 378 -14.50 1.30 13.48
N LEU A 379 -13.40 1.15 12.75
CA LEU A 379 -12.05 1.11 13.32
C LEU A 379 -11.62 2.47 13.90
N ALA A 380 -12.00 3.57 13.25
CA ALA A 380 -11.80 4.92 13.77
C ALA A 380 -12.60 5.14 15.06
N ALA A 381 -13.85 4.69 15.12
CA ALA A 381 -14.67 4.75 16.35
C ALA A 381 -14.07 3.92 17.48
N LEU A 382 -13.58 2.70 17.19
CA LEU A 382 -12.86 1.86 18.16
C LEU A 382 -11.59 2.53 18.69
N LEU A 383 -10.83 3.21 17.82
CA LEU A 383 -9.64 3.99 18.19
C LEU A 383 -9.98 5.15 19.11
N LEU A 384 -11.04 5.91 18.81
CA LEU A 384 -11.52 7.01 19.65
C LEU A 384 -12.01 6.51 21.01
N ALA A 385 -12.74 5.39 21.04
CA ALA A 385 -13.17 4.74 22.27
C ALA A 385 -11.96 4.28 23.11
N ALA A 386 -10.96 3.63 22.50
CA ALA A 386 -9.73 3.22 23.18
C ALA A 386 -8.96 4.43 23.73
N ALA A 387 -8.86 5.52 22.97
CA ALA A 387 -8.25 6.77 23.43
C ALA A 387 -8.99 7.36 24.64
N PHE A 388 -10.32 7.36 24.61
CA PHE A 388 -11.18 7.85 25.68
C PHE A 388 -11.06 7.03 26.97
N VAL A 389 -11.04 5.69 26.86
CA VAL A 389 -10.82 4.80 28.02
C VAL A 389 -9.46 5.09 28.67
N ARG A 390 -8.39 5.21 27.88
CA ARG A 390 -7.05 5.53 28.41
C ARG A 390 -6.99 6.91 29.06
N TRP A 391 -7.68 7.89 28.47
CA TRP A 391 -7.78 9.23 29.03
C TRP A 391 -8.50 9.24 30.39
N ARG A 392 -9.63 8.52 30.51
CA ARG A 392 -10.34 8.37 31.79
C ARG A 392 -9.47 7.67 32.84
N ALA A 393 -8.79 6.59 32.47
CA ALA A 393 -7.87 5.88 33.36
C ALA A 393 -6.75 6.80 33.88
N ALA A 394 -6.13 7.58 32.98
CA ALA A 394 -5.08 8.55 33.34
C ALA A 394 -5.61 9.66 34.27
N ARG A 395 -6.84 10.16 34.06
CA ARG A 395 -7.47 11.13 34.97
C ARG A 395 -7.72 10.57 36.35
N LYS A 396 -8.22 9.33 36.45
CA LYS A 396 -8.48 8.66 37.74
C LYS A 396 -7.19 8.49 38.54
N GLN A 397 -6.11 8.09 37.86
CA GLN A 397 -4.78 7.96 38.47
C GLN A 397 -4.23 9.32 38.96
N LYS A 398 -4.35 10.39 38.17
CA LYS A 398 -3.96 11.75 38.60
C LYS A 398 -4.73 12.22 39.84
N ARG A 399 -6.02 11.88 39.96
CA ARG A 399 -6.84 12.25 41.13
C ARG A 399 -6.35 11.54 42.40
N GLN A 400 -6.02 10.25 42.31
CA GLN A 400 -5.44 9.48 43.41
C GLN A 400 -4.03 9.96 43.79
N GLU A 401 -3.19 10.35 42.83
CA GLU A 401 -1.85 10.89 43.08
C GLU A 401 -1.89 12.30 43.70
N ARG A 402 -2.90 13.12 43.36
CA ARG A 402 -3.14 14.44 44.00
C ARG A 402 -3.58 14.31 45.47
N ASP A 403 -4.43 13.34 45.78
CA ASP A 403 -4.89 13.10 47.15
C ASP A 403 -3.80 12.41 48.02
N GLY A 404 -2.79 11.79 47.40
CA GLY A 404 -1.69 11.06 48.07
C GLY A 404 -0.38 11.85 48.28
N GLY A 405 -0.37 13.17 48.06
CA GLY A 405 0.73 14.06 48.46
C GLY A 405 2.07 13.92 47.71
N ASN A 406 2.18 13.05 46.70
CA ASN A 406 3.45 12.85 45.97
C ASN A 406 3.38 13.48 44.58
N GLY A 407 3.64 14.79 44.52
CA GLY A 407 3.66 15.57 43.30
C GLY A 407 4.88 15.28 42.43
N ARG A 408 4.86 14.18 41.67
CA ARG A 408 5.72 14.04 40.48
C ARG A 408 4.89 14.31 39.24
N GLU A 409 5.12 15.46 38.61
CA GLU A 409 4.53 15.84 37.33
C GLU A 409 4.91 14.83 36.24
N ARG A 410 4.10 13.77 36.09
CA ARG A 410 4.21 12.88 34.95
C ARG A 410 3.55 13.55 33.75
N LYS A 411 4.39 14.15 32.90
CA LYS A 411 4.06 14.80 31.62
C LYS A 411 2.93 14.08 30.90
N GLU A 412 1.86 14.83 30.60
CA GLU A 412 0.67 14.34 29.90
C GLU A 412 1.03 13.57 28.64
N ARG A 413 0.84 12.26 28.68
CA ARG A 413 1.06 11.39 27.54
C ARG A 413 -0.17 10.49 27.48
N ASN A 414 -0.95 10.59 26.40
CA ASN A 414 -1.45 9.45 25.61
C ASN A 414 -2.77 9.73 24.87
N ALA A 415 -3.62 10.67 25.29
CA ALA A 415 -4.91 10.92 24.61
C ALA A 415 -4.79 11.85 23.39
N CYS A 416 -4.11 12.98 23.55
CA CYS A 416 -3.88 13.95 22.47
C CYS A 416 -3.07 13.34 21.30
N GLY A 417 -2.27 12.31 21.60
CA GLY A 417 -1.39 11.64 20.63
C GLY A 417 -2.08 10.80 19.56
N ILE A 418 -3.35 10.40 19.75
CA ILE A 418 -4.10 9.63 18.74
C ILE A 418 -4.89 10.57 17.84
N LEU A 419 -5.48 11.62 18.42
CA LEU A 419 -6.31 12.58 17.68
C LEU A 419 -5.55 13.24 16.54
N TRP A 420 -4.34 13.75 16.78
CA TRP A 420 -3.55 14.37 15.70
C TRP A 420 -3.14 13.36 14.61
N LYS A 421 -2.89 12.09 14.98
CA LYS A 421 -2.54 11.05 14.01
C LYS A 421 -3.73 10.73 13.10
N LEU A 422 -4.93 10.64 13.68
CA LEU A 422 -6.18 10.48 12.94
C LEU A 422 -6.49 11.70 12.07
N LEU A 423 -6.28 12.91 12.58
CA LEU A 423 -6.46 14.14 11.80
C LEU A 423 -5.49 14.21 10.61
N LEU A 424 -4.22 13.84 10.81
CA LEU A 424 -3.23 13.80 9.74
C LEU A 424 -3.60 12.77 8.66
N LEU A 425 -3.95 11.55 9.06
CA LEU A 425 -4.42 10.53 8.12
C LEU A 425 -5.69 11.00 7.41
N GLY A 426 -6.65 11.56 8.16
CA GLY A 426 -7.89 12.14 7.66
C GLY A 426 -7.68 13.23 6.61
N ALA A 427 -6.72 14.13 6.83
CA ALA A 427 -6.38 15.19 5.88
C ALA A 427 -5.75 14.62 4.60
N VAL A 428 -4.77 13.72 4.74
CA VAL A 428 -4.08 13.13 3.58
C VAL A 428 -5.01 12.25 2.75
N ARG A 429 -5.80 11.37 3.39
CA ARG A 429 -6.82 10.58 2.67
C ARG A 429 -7.81 11.48 1.95
N SER A 430 -8.25 12.57 2.58
CA SER A 430 -9.21 13.49 1.95
C SER A 430 -8.62 14.12 0.71
N GLY A 431 -7.34 14.50 0.72
CA GLY A 431 -6.63 14.99 -0.47
C GLY A 431 -6.57 13.95 -1.59
N LEU A 432 -6.23 12.69 -1.26
CA LEU A 432 -6.17 11.60 -2.24
C LEU A 432 -7.54 11.31 -2.86
N TRP A 433 -8.58 11.17 -2.03
CA TRP A 433 -9.94 10.93 -2.49
C TRP A 433 -10.51 12.11 -3.28
N MET A 434 -10.24 13.35 -2.86
CA MET A 434 -10.63 14.54 -3.63
C MET A 434 -9.98 14.53 -5.01
N TYR A 435 -8.70 14.17 -5.13
CA TYR A 435 -8.05 14.06 -6.43
C TYR A 435 -8.73 13.01 -7.33
N LEU A 436 -9.02 11.82 -6.81
CA LEU A 436 -9.69 10.76 -7.58
C LEU A 436 -11.12 11.14 -7.98
N ILE A 437 -11.87 11.77 -7.06
CA ILE A 437 -13.24 12.23 -7.32
C ILE A 437 -13.25 13.33 -8.37
N LEU A 438 -12.43 14.38 -8.23
CA LEU A 438 -12.39 15.49 -9.19
C LEU A 438 -11.98 15.05 -10.60
N ARG A 439 -11.23 13.95 -10.71
CA ARG A 439 -10.82 13.33 -11.97
C ARG A 439 -11.75 12.23 -12.45
N GLU A 440 -12.85 11.97 -11.75
CA GLU A 440 -13.81 10.89 -12.00
C GLU A 440 -13.15 9.49 -12.15
N ARG A 441 -12.02 9.28 -11.47
CA ARG A 441 -11.18 8.09 -11.63
C ARG A 441 -11.19 7.24 -10.37
N VAL A 442 -12.32 6.60 -10.09
CA VAL A 442 -12.51 5.76 -8.90
C VAL A 442 -12.80 4.28 -9.24
N PRO A 443 -12.01 3.62 -10.11
CA PRO A 443 -12.21 2.20 -10.38
C PRO A 443 -11.83 1.35 -9.17
N GLU A 444 -12.49 0.19 -9.02
CA GLU A 444 -12.32 -0.75 -7.90
C GLU A 444 -10.85 -1.12 -7.64
N ARG A 445 -10.09 -1.33 -8.72
CA ARG A 445 -8.67 -1.66 -8.71
C ARG A 445 -7.77 -0.59 -8.08
N ILE A 446 -8.22 0.67 -8.02
CA ILE A 446 -7.51 1.78 -7.37
C ILE A 446 -8.11 2.03 -5.98
N SER A 447 -9.44 2.03 -5.86
CA SER A 447 -10.13 2.34 -4.60
C SER A 447 -9.92 1.25 -3.52
N HIS A 448 -10.02 -0.03 -3.87
CA HIS A 448 -9.92 -1.13 -2.89
C HIS A 448 -8.53 -1.21 -2.23
N PRO A 449 -7.41 -1.14 -2.98
CA PRO A 449 -6.09 -1.16 -2.35
C PRO A 449 -5.78 0.12 -1.56
N LEU A 450 -6.35 1.27 -1.96
CA LEU A 450 -6.26 2.52 -1.19
C LEU A 450 -6.97 2.36 0.17
N TYR A 451 -8.23 1.91 0.18
CA TYR A 451 -8.96 1.60 1.41
C TYR A 451 -8.23 0.55 2.26
N PHE A 452 -7.69 -0.49 1.63
CA PHE A 452 -6.92 -1.51 2.34
C PHE A 452 -5.68 -0.93 3.04
N CYS A 453 -4.94 -0.04 2.36
CA CYS A 453 -3.82 0.66 2.96
C CYS A 453 -4.24 1.50 4.17
N GLU A 454 -5.33 2.27 4.03
CA GLU A 454 -5.89 3.08 5.10
C GLU A 454 -6.30 2.22 6.32
N LEU A 455 -7.00 1.11 6.08
CA LEU A 455 -7.38 0.14 7.10
C LEU A 455 -6.17 -0.47 7.81
N VAL A 456 -5.13 -0.87 7.08
CA VAL A 456 -3.90 -1.41 7.67
C VAL A 456 -3.17 -0.38 8.52
N MET A 457 -3.16 0.90 8.11
CA MET A 457 -2.60 1.99 8.91
C MET A 457 -3.41 2.27 10.18
N LEU A 458 -4.75 2.26 10.09
CA LEU A 458 -5.63 2.35 11.25
C LEU A 458 -5.45 1.15 12.19
N ALA A 459 -5.31 -0.06 11.65
CA ALA A 459 -5.03 -1.27 12.42
C ALA A 459 -3.69 -1.18 13.14
N TRP A 460 -2.65 -0.63 12.49
CA TRP A 460 -1.38 -0.34 13.14
C TRP A 460 -1.55 0.65 14.31
N LEU A 461 -2.29 1.74 14.13
CA LEU A 461 -2.58 2.69 15.21
C LEU A 461 -3.31 2.03 16.37
N PHE A 462 -4.23 1.11 16.07
CA PHE A 462 -4.97 0.36 17.07
C PHE A 462 -4.03 -0.54 17.86
N LEU A 463 -3.15 -1.27 17.18
CA LEU A 463 -2.11 -2.07 17.80
C LEU A 463 -1.12 -1.22 18.63
N ASP A 464 -0.67 -0.05 18.15
CA ASP A 464 0.22 0.87 18.92
C ASP A 464 -0.49 1.32 20.20
N THR A 465 -1.79 1.61 20.09
CA THR A 465 -2.61 2.09 21.19
C THR A 465 -2.85 0.99 22.24
N VAL A 466 -3.27 -0.20 21.83
CA VAL A 466 -3.66 -1.29 22.74
C VAL A 466 -2.44 -2.02 23.30
N CYS A 467 -1.50 -2.40 22.43
CA CYS A 467 -0.36 -3.24 22.81
C CYS A 467 0.81 -2.42 23.36
N GLY A 468 0.79 -1.09 23.20
CA GLY A 468 1.85 -0.21 23.68
C GLY A 468 3.20 -0.62 23.11
N MET A 469 3.32 -0.71 21.78
CA MET A 469 4.51 -1.15 21.03
C MET A 469 5.78 -0.30 21.27
N ARG A 470 5.79 0.55 22.30
CA ARG A 470 6.83 1.49 22.71
C ARG A 470 7.70 0.93 23.83
N GLN A 471 8.25 -0.27 23.66
CA GLN A 471 9.34 -0.75 24.53
C GLN A 471 10.62 -0.93 23.72
N ILE A 472 11.64 -0.18 24.12
CA ILE A 472 13.03 -0.33 23.69
C ILE A 472 13.56 -1.65 24.25
N SER A 473 14.19 -2.45 23.41
CA SER A 473 15.13 -3.47 23.87
C SER A 473 16.40 -2.75 24.35
N GLY A 474 16.53 -2.48 25.64
CA GLY A 474 17.68 -1.74 26.15
C GLY A 474 17.64 -1.41 27.64
N GLN A 475 17.64 -2.43 28.50
CA GLN A 475 18.32 -2.35 29.79
C GLN A 475 18.82 -3.76 30.15
N GLN A 476 19.91 -4.17 29.49
CA GLN A 476 20.80 -5.15 30.12
C GLN A 476 21.40 -4.43 31.32
N SER A 477 21.17 -5.00 32.50
CA SER A 477 21.66 -4.57 33.80
C SER A 477 23.13 -4.17 33.74
N SER A 478 23.44 -2.89 33.91
CA SER A 478 24.74 -2.48 34.44
C SER A 478 24.75 -2.78 35.94
N GLY A 479 24.89 -4.05 36.28
CA GLY A 479 25.26 -4.49 37.62
C GLY A 479 26.73 -4.18 37.84
N TRP A 480 27.04 -2.93 38.17
CA TRP A 480 28.28 -2.62 38.87
C TRP A 480 28.05 -2.99 40.33
N GLN A 481 28.33 -4.25 40.68
CA GLN A 481 28.70 -4.59 42.04
C GLN A 481 30.14 -4.12 42.23
N THR A 482 30.29 -2.94 42.84
CA THR A 482 31.51 -2.63 43.60
C THR A 482 31.47 -3.50 44.86
N SER A 483 32.20 -4.61 44.86
CA SER A 483 32.57 -5.32 46.07
C SER A 483 33.96 -4.84 46.46
N GLY A 484 34.05 -4.18 47.61
CA GLY A 484 35.30 -4.15 48.38
C GLY A 484 35.54 -5.47 49.09
#